data_AF-A0A0K8Q6J8-F1
#
_entry.id   AF-A0A0K8Q6J8-F1
#
_cell.length_a   1.000
_cell.length_b   1.000
_cell.length_c   1.000
_cell.angle_alpha   90.00
_cell.angle_beta   90.00
_cell.angle_gamma   90.00
#
_symmetry.space_group_name_H-M   'P 1'
#
loop_
_entity.id
_entity.type
_entity.pdbx_description
1 polymer ?
#
loop_
_entity_poly.entity_id
_entity_poly.type
_entity_poly.pdbx_seq_one_letter_code
_entity_poly.pdbx_strand_id
1 'polypeptide(L)'
;MQPESAGTATSETKVLPVRARFGSSEVPASRATQDRIDIPEFAPNLEPEGEISPDRFLDRELSWLAFNARVLELAEDPNLFLLERVSFLSIFASNLDEFFMVRVAGLKRRIATGLAVPSPAGLSPMQVLEQIGDAAHRLAQRHARVYAEQIRPALAYEHIHLMHWDELDDQAKDQLSAMFAEKVFPILTPLAVDPAHPFPYISGLSLNLAVVVRNPVSDKELFARVKVPDQLPRLISIDGPRAGSIPGRVARFIALEEVIAVHLDQLFAGMEVLEHHTFRVTRNEDVEVEEDDAENLLQALEKELLRRRFGPPVRLEVTNDINPNIRALLIRELGVEESEVYSVPAPLDLRGLSVIAGIDRADLHYPKHVPHTSRYLNESETAKAANVFAAMRRRDILLHHPYDSFSTSVQAFLEQAASDPKVQAIKQTLYRTSGDSPIVDALIDAAEAGKQVLALVEIKPASMSRPTSHGPGNSSRPACTWSTASWDSKPTASSPSWCARKWTGCGATATSAPATTTRGRPATTRTWACSPPTSRWARICRSCSTSCRATRRSPRSSGSSWRHARCARG
;
A
#
# COMPACT_ATOMS: atom_id res chain seq x y z
N MET A 1 83.02 36.61 34.92
CA MET A 1 83.76 36.97 33.69
C MET A 1 82.75 37.01 32.55
N GLN A 2 82.50 38.19 31.96
CA GLN A 2 81.86 38.30 30.63
C GLN A 2 82.83 37.78 29.54
N PRO A 3 82.47 37.82 28.24
CA PRO A 3 81.41 37.10 27.52
C PRO A 3 81.99 36.40 26.26
N GLU A 4 81.21 35.62 25.51
CA GLU A 4 81.34 35.61 24.04
C GLU A 4 80.10 35.02 23.36
N SER A 5 79.83 35.56 22.18
CA SER A 5 78.60 35.47 21.41
C SER A 5 78.76 34.67 20.11
N ALA A 6 77.60 34.28 19.58
CA ALA A 6 77.28 33.99 18.17
C ALA A 6 77.31 32.52 17.71
N GLY A 7 76.20 32.09 17.10
CA GLY A 7 76.12 30.86 16.31
C GLY A 7 74.72 30.23 16.28
N THR A 8 73.85 30.75 15.44
CA THR A 8 72.48 30.28 15.15
C THR A 8 72.46 28.81 14.71
N ALA A 9 71.73 27.95 15.42
CA ALA A 9 71.54 26.54 15.07
C ALA A 9 70.16 26.32 14.40
N THR A 10 70.17 25.99 13.11
CA THR A 10 69.04 25.38 12.41
C THR A 10 69.00 23.88 12.70
N SER A 11 67.98 23.43 13.43
CA SER A 11 67.70 22.03 13.72
C SER A 11 66.55 21.54 12.85
N GLU A 12 66.87 20.76 11.83
CA GLU A 12 65.92 19.99 11.02
C GLU A 12 65.24 18.90 11.85
N THR A 13 63.92 19.01 12.05
CA THR A 13 63.12 17.94 12.64
C THR A 13 62.63 16.99 11.54
N LYS A 14 63.21 15.80 11.52
CA LYS A 14 62.92 14.69 10.60
C LYS A 14 61.53 14.12 10.88
N VAL A 15 60.54 14.43 10.02
CA VAL A 15 59.19 13.84 10.08
C VAL A 15 59.20 12.50 9.34
N LEU A 16 58.79 11.43 10.04
CA LEU A 16 58.59 10.09 9.48
C LEU A 16 57.46 10.10 8.44
N PRO A 17 57.61 9.46 7.27
CA PRO A 17 56.57 9.44 6.24
C PRO A 17 55.43 8.51 6.65
N VAL A 18 54.25 9.08 6.90
CA VAL A 18 52.99 8.33 6.98
C VAL A 18 52.71 7.75 5.60
N ARG A 19 52.80 6.42 5.48
CA ARG A 19 52.37 5.69 4.28
C ARG A 19 50.87 5.91 4.05
N ALA A 20 50.53 6.71 3.04
CA ALA A 20 49.18 6.80 2.51
C ALA A 20 48.75 5.42 1.95
N ARG A 21 47.94 4.68 2.70
CA ARG A 21 47.28 3.45 2.25
C ARG A 21 45.84 3.73 1.81
N PHE A 22 45.61 4.78 1.02
CA PHE A 22 44.35 4.94 0.28
C PHE A 22 44.70 5.66 -1.02
N GLY A 23 44.41 5.02 -2.16
CA GLY A 23 44.54 5.68 -3.44
C GLY A 23 43.71 6.95 -3.44
N SER A 24 44.27 8.04 -3.96
CA SER A 24 43.52 9.25 -4.28
C SER A 24 42.45 8.87 -5.29
N SER A 25 41.26 8.55 -4.79
CA SER A 25 40.08 8.34 -5.62
C SER A 25 39.59 9.71 -6.07
N GLU A 26 40.36 10.36 -6.95
CA GLU A 26 39.80 11.34 -7.87
C GLU A 26 38.87 10.56 -8.80
N VAL A 27 37.63 10.35 -8.35
CA VAL A 27 36.54 9.99 -9.27
C VAL A 27 36.36 11.23 -10.14
N PRO A 28 36.61 11.17 -11.45
CA PRO A 28 36.32 12.30 -12.33
C PRO A 28 34.84 12.64 -12.16
N ALA A 29 34.50 13.94 -12.11
CA ALA A 29 33.11 14.36 -12.22
C ALA A 29 32.48 13.62 -13.40
N SER A 30 31.30 13.02 -13.21
CA SER A 30 30.58 12.37 -14.29
C SER A 30 30.45 13.39 -15.42
N ARG A 31 31.28 13.25 -16.46
CA ARG A 31 30.91 13.74 -17.78
C ARG A 31 29.54 13.12 -18.02
N ALA A 32 28.60 13.88 -18.58
CA ALA A 32 27.38 13.29 -19.12
C ALA A 32 27.85 12.19 -20.07
N THR A 33 27.93 10.98 -19.56
CA THR A 33 28.25 9.81 -20.34
C THR A 33 27.16 9.84 -21.37
N GLN A 34 27.55 9.71 -22.63
CA GLN A 34 26.67 9.09 -23.60
C GLN A 34 26.45 7.65 -23.11
N ASP A 35 25.85 7.46 -21.94
CA ASP A 35 25.13 6.27 -21.58
C ASP A 35 23.85 6.34 -22.42
N ARG A 36 24.02 6.25 -23.75
CA ARG A 36 23.19 5.30 -24.46
C ARG A 36 23.44 4.03 -23.68
N ILE A 37 22.42 3.58 -22.95
CA ILE A 37 22.35 2.18 -22.56
C ILE A 37 22.47 1.46 -23.90
N ASP A 38 23.69 1.10 -24.28
CA ASP A 38 23.92 0.28 -25.46
C ASP A 38 23.21 -1.01 -25.09
N ILE A 39 22.06 -1.22 -25.73
CA ILE A 39 21.26 -2.42 -25.57
C ILE A 39 22.26 -3.56 -25.80
N PRO A 40 22.48 -4.44 -24.80
CA PRO A 40 23.45 -5.50 -24.94
C PRO A 40 23.26 -6.19 -26.30
N GLU A 41 24.32 -6.35 -27.10
CA GLU A 41 24.26 -7.13 -28.35
C GLU A 41 23.76 -8.56 -28.10
N PHE A 42 23.80 -9.01 -26.84
CA PHE A 42 23.10 -10.18 -26.37
C PHE A 42 21.62 -9.86 -26.12
N ALA A 43 20.80 -10.03 -27.16
CA ALA A 43 19.39 -10.31 -26.97
C ALA A 43 19.27 -11.79 -26.53
N PRO A 44 18.96 -12.10 -25.27
CA PRO A 44 18.63 -13.48 -24.91
C PRO A 44 17.50 -13.95 -25.85
N ASN A 45 17.56 -15.20 -26.31
CA ASN A 45 16.42 -15.76 -27.00
C ASN A 45 15.26 -15.82 -26.00
N LEU A 46 14.34 -14.86 -26.10
CA LEU A 46 13.19 -14.73 -25.20
C LEU A 46 12.11 -15.76 -25.54
N GLU A 47 12.27 -16.52 -26.62
CA GLU A 47 11.39 -17.63 -26.94
C GLU A 47 11.79 -18.86 -26.13
N PRO A 48 10.98 -19.27 -25.14
CA PRO A 48 11.25 -20.48 -24.38
C PRO A 48 11.25 -21.70 -25.31
N GLU A 49 12.25 -22.57 -25.17
CA GLU A 49 12.29 -23.82 -25.93
C GLU A 49 11.14 -24.76 -25.51
N GLY A 50 10.26 -25.12 -26.47
CA GLY A 50 9.16 -26.07 -26.30
C GLY A 50 7.77 -25.45 -26.14
N GLU A 51 6.72 -26.26 -26.22
CA GLU A 51 5.32 -25.80 -26.09
C GLU A 51 5.03 -25.32 -24.68
N ILE A 52 4.63 -24.05 -24.52
CA ILE A 52 4.23 -23.50 -23.22
C ILE A 52 2.87 -24.10 -22.82
N SER A 53 2.93 -25.20 -22.06
CA SER A 53 1.74 -25.88 -21.55
C SER A 53 1.13 -25.16 -20.33
N PRO A 54 -0.20 -25.22 -20.12
CA PRO A 54 -0.88 -24.52 -19.03
C PRO A 54 -0.39 -24.89 -17.61
N ASP A 55 0.10 -26.11 -17.41
CA ASP A 55 0.65 -26.62 -16.15
C ASP A 55 1.94 -25.89 -15.70
N ARG A 56 2.52 -25.04 -16.55
CA ARG A 56 3.67 -24.20 -16.18
C ARG A 56 3.29 -22.90 -15.47
N PHE A 57 2.02 -22.52 -15.46
CA PHE A 57 1.57 -21.26 -14.86
C PHE A 57 0.77 -21.49 -13.58
N LEU A 58 0.98 -20.61 -12.61
CA LEU A 58 0.07 -20.47 -11.48
C LEU A 58 -1.06 -19.51 -11.89
N ASP A 59 -2.26 -19.78 -11.40
CA ASP A 59 -3.34 -18.82 -11.48
C ASP A 59 -3.02 -17.60 -10.62
N ARG A 60 -3.24 -16.41 -11.17
CA ARG A 60 -2.83 -15.14 -10.55
C ARG A 60 -3.62 -14.85 -9.28
N GLU A 61 -4.90 -15.21 -9.24
CA GLU A 61 -5.80 -14.93 -8.14
C GLU A 61 -5.53 -15.90 -6.98
N LEU A 62 -5.29 -17.17 -7.29
CA LEU A 62 -4.84 -18.16 -6.30
C LEU A 62 -3.44 -17.84 -5.77
N SER A 63 -2.53 -17.39 -6.64
CA SER A 63 -1.20 -16.92 -6.21
C SER A 63 -1.30 -15.71 -5.27
N TRP A 64 -2.28 -14.83 -5.47
CA TRP A 64 -2.53 -13.71 -4.55
C TRP A 64 -3.04 -14.19 -3.20
N LEU A 65 -3.96 -15.16 -3.16
CA LEU A 65 -4.42 -15.76 -1.90
C LEU A 65 -3.28 -16.45 -1.16
N ALA A 66 -2.36 -17.12 -1.88
CA ALA A 66 -1.16 -17.69 -1.29
C ALA A 66 -0.22 -16.62 -0.71
N PHE A 67 -0.10 -15.45 -1.36
CA PHE A 67 0.59 -14.31 -0.77
C PHE A 67 -0.08 -13.85 0.53
N ASN A 68 -1.40 -13.67 0.55
CA ASN A 68 -2.07 -13.23 1.78
C ASN A 68 -2.01 -14.31 2.88
N ALA A 69 -1.95 -15.59 2.51
CA ALA A 69 -1.68 -16.67 3.45
C ALA A 69 -0.30 -16.52 4.12
N ARG A 70 0.73 -16.02 3.41
CA ARG A 70 2.04 -15.68 4.02
C ARG A 70 1.94 -14.51 5.01
N VAL A 71 1.06 -13.55 4.77
CA VAL A 71 0.78 -12.48 5.74
C VAL A 71 0.16 -13.05 7.01
N LEU A 72 -0.79 -13.99 6.87
CA LEU A 72 -1.38 -14.68 8.03
C LEU A 72 -0.35 -15.50 8.81
N GLU A 73 0.60 -16.15 8.12
CA GLU A 73 1.69 -16.88 8.77
C GLU A 73 2.59 -15.98 9.65
N LEU A 74 2.72 -14.69 9.33
CA LEU A 74 3.42 -13.74 10.21
C LEU A 74 2.63 -13.48 11.50
N ALA A 75 1.29 -13.46 11.45
CA ALA A 75 0.49 -13.37 12.67
C ALA A 75 0.59 -14.64 13.54
N GLU A 76 0.85 -15.79 12.92
CA GLU A 76 1.01 -17.07 13.59
C GLU A 76 2.39 -17.31 14.18
N ASP A 77 3.43 -16.62 13.69
CA ASP A 77 4.81 -16.85 14.12
C ASP A 77 5.03 -16.39 15.56
N PRO A 78 5.29 -17.30 16.52
CA PRO A 78 5.50 -16.94 17.92
C PRO A 78 6.84 -16.24 18.17
N ASN A 79 7.74 -16.21 17.19
CA ASN A 79 9.03 -15.51 17.29
C ASN A 79 8.92 -14.01 17.00
N LEU A 80 7.77 -13.55 16.50
CA LEU A 80 7.52 -12.13 16.29
C LEU A 80 6.93 -11.48 17.55
N PHE A 81 7.17 -10.19 17.67
CA PHE A 81 6.60 -9.38 18.74
C PHE A 81 5.06 -9.37 18.66
N LEU A 82 4.42 -9.38 19.82
CA LEU A 82 2.97 -9.61 19.91
C LEU A 82 2.15 -8.57 19.13
N LEU A 83 2.44 -7.27 19.27
CA LEU A 83 1.66 -6.24 18.58
C LEU A 83 1.93 -6.21 17.07
N GLU A 84 3.07 -6.75 16.61
CA GLU A 84 3.34 -6.97 15.18
C GLU A 84 2.48 -8.09 14.63
N ARG A 85 2.29 -9.18 15.39
CA ARG A 85 1.38 -10.27 15.03
C ARG A 85 -0.06 -9.79 14.96
N VAL A 86 -0.49 -8.95 15.92
CA VAL A 86 -1.81 -8.29 15.90
C VAL A 86 -1.96 -7.41 14.65
N SER A 87 -0.91 -6.65 14.30
CA SER A 87 -0.87 -5.84 13.09
C SER A 87 -1.04 -6.69 11.83
N PHE A 88 -0.29 -7.80 11.69
CA PHE A 88 -0.43 -8.69 10.54
C PHE A 88 -1.82 -9.34 10.43
N LEU A 89 -2.48 -9.60 11.56
CA LEU A 89 -3.86 -10.11 11.58
C LEU A 89 -4.86 -9.07 11.03
N SER A 90 -4.66 -7.80 11.35
CA SER A 90 -5.45 -6.68 10.81
C SER A 90 -5.12 -6.40 9.33
N ILE A 91 -3.85 -6.48 8.94
CA ILE A 91 -3.38 -6.33 7.55
C ILE A 91 -3.95 -7.44 6.67
N PHE A 92 -3.93 -8.70 7.13
CA PHE A 92 -4.51 -9.83 6.40
C PHE A 92 -5.98 -9.58 6.06
N ALA A 93 -6.77 -9.11 7.04
CA ALA A 93 -8.18 -8.80 6.86
C ALA A 93 -8.39 -7.67 5.82
N SER A 94 -7.61 -6.60 5.94
CA SER A 94 -7.66 -5.45 5.03
C SER A 94 -7.28 -5.83 3.59
N ASN A 95 -6.22 -6.63 3.42
CA ASN A 95 -5.82 -7.14 2.11
C ASN A 95 -6.92 -8.02 1.50
N LEU A 96 -7.52 -8.91 2.31
CA LEU A 96 -8.56 -9.82 1.84
C LEU A 96 -9.79 -9.04 1.38
N ASP A 97 -10.19 -7.99 2.11
CA ASP A 97 -11.24 -7.06 1.68
C ASP A 97 -10.96 -6.49 0.29
N GLU A 98 -9.76 -5.91 0.08
CA GLU A 98 -9.37 -5.33 -1.22
C GLU A 98 -9.42 -6.38 -2.33
N PHE A 99 -8.96 -7.60 -2.05
CA PHE A 99 -9.04 -8.70 -3.01
C PHE A 99 -10.47 -9.01 -3.43
N PHE A 100 -11.42 -9.07 -2.49
CA PHE A 100 -12.82 -9.27 -2.81
C PHE A 100 -13.39 -8.08 -3.61
N MET A 101 -13.16 -6.86 -3.12
CA MET A 101 -13.70 -5.63 -3.71
C MET A 101 -13.23 -5.43 -5.15
N VAL A 102 -11.95 -5.67 -5.42
CA VAL A 102 -11.34 -5.35 -6.72
C VAL A 102 -11.27 -6.60 -7.61
N ARG A 103 -10.64 -7.68 -7.14
CA ARG A 103 -10.29 -8.82 -7.98
C ARG A 103 -11.46 -9.78 -8.17
N VAL A 104 -12.13 -10.18 -7.09
CA VAL A 104 -13.29 -11.09 -7.18
C VAL A 104 -14.44 -10.39 -7.88
N ALA A 105 -14.74 -9.14 -7.53
CA ALA A 105 -15.76 -8.38 -8.23
C ALA A 105 -15.46 -8.21 -9.72
N GLY A 106 -14.21 -7.87 -10.08
CA GLY A 106 -13.81 -7.76 -11.48
C GLY A 106 -13.94 -9.07 -12.24
N LEU A 107 -13.60 -10.21 -11.61
CA LEU A 107 -13.80 -11.54 -12.18
C LEU A 107 -15.29 -11.84 -12.39
N LYS A 108 -16.14 -11.63 -11.36
CA LYS A 108 -17.59 -11.83 -11.46
C LYS A 108 -18.22 -10.96 -12.55
N ARG A 109 -17.82 -9.69 -12.66
CA ARG A 109 -18.29 -8.78 -13.73
C ARG A 109 -17.96 -9.34 -15.11
N ARG A 110 -16.71 -9.77 -15.35
CA ARG A 110 -16.31 -10.36 -16.64
C ARG A 110 -17.06 -11.66 -16.96
N ILE A 111 -17.34 -12.49 -15.95
CA ILE A 111 -18.15 -13.71 -16.13
C ILE A 111 -19.57 -13.33 -16.55
N ALA A 112 -20.21 -12.42 -15.83
CA ALA A 112 -21.57 -11.98 -16.10
C ALA A 112 -21.74 -11.32 -17.48
N THR A 113 -20.72 -10.62 -17.98
CA THR A 113 -20.73 -10.01 -19.32
C THR A 113 -20.27 -10.94 -20.43
N GLY A 114 -19.84 -12.17 -20.13
CA GLY A 114 -19.30 -13.12 -21.10
C GLY A 114 -17.91 -12.75 -21.65
N LEU A 115 -17.22 -11.78 -21.02
CA LEU A 115 -15.88 -11.32 -21.40
C LEU A 115 -14.76 -12.10 -20.70
N ALA A 116 -15.08 -12.97 -19.76
CA ALA A 116 -14.08 -13.75 -19.03
C ALA A 116 -13.49 -14.86 -19.92
N VAL A 117 -12.16 -14.86 -20.03
CA VAL A 117 -11.40 -15.89 -20.75
C VAL A 117 -10.70 -16.83 -19.76
N PRO A 118 -10.42 -18.09 -20.16
CA PRO A 118 -9.62 -18.99 -19.33
C PRO A 118 -8.28 -18.38 -18.93
N SER A 119 -7.83 -18.68 -17.71
CA SER A 119 -6.55 -18.18 -17.22
C SER A 119 -5.38 -18.86 -17.95
N PRO A 120 -4.17 -18.28 -17.91
CA PRO A 120 -2.97 -18.92 -18.48
C PRO A 120 -2.67 -20.32 -17.93
N ALA A 121 -3.19 -20.64 -16.74
CA ALA A 121 -3.12 -21.96 -16.12
C ALA A 121 -4.15 -22.97 -16.71
N GLY A 122 -4.94 -22.56 -17.71
CA GLY A 122 -5.95 -23.39 -18.36
C GLY A 122 -7.26 -23.55 -17.58
N LEU A 123 -7.43 -22.79 -16.49
CA LEU A 123 -8.64 -22.83 -15.67
C LEU A 123 -9.73 -21.95 -16.28
N SER A 124 -10.97 -22.45 -16.31
CA SER A 124 -12.11 -21.61 -16.67
C SER A 124 -12.39 -20.57 -15.58
N PRO A 125 -12.95 -19.40 -15.91
CA PRO A 125 -13.29 -18.37 -14.92
C PRO A 125 -14.15 -18.86 -13.77
N MET A 126 -15.10 -19.77 -14.04
CA MET A 126 -15.95 -20.39 -13.01
C MET A 126 -15.13 -21.27 -12.07
N GLN A 127 -14.21 -22.08 -12.59
CA GLN A 127 -13.31 -22.89 -11.78
C GLN A 127 -12.39 -22.03 -10.91
N VAL A 128 -11.90 -20.90 -11.44
CA VAL A 128 -11.11 -19.94 -10.65
C VAL A 128 -11.94 -19.37 -9.52
N LEU A 129 -13.18 -18.95 -9.77
CA LEU A 129 -14.08 -18.40 -8.75
C LEU A 129 -14.39 -19.43 -7.65
N GLU A 130 -14.65 -20.68 -8.02
CA GLU A 130 -14.86 -21.79 -7.08
C GLU A 130 -13.62 -22.02 -6.21
N GLN A 131 -12.44 -22.12 -6.82
CA GLN A 131 -11.18 -22.32 -6.08
C GLN A 131 -10.81 -21.14 -5.18
N ILE A 132 -11.14 -19.91 -5.60
CA ILE A 132 -11.03 -18.71 -4.77
C ILE A 132 -11.93 -18.84 -3.54
N GLY A 133 -13.21 -19.20 -3.74
CA GLY A 133 -14.16 -19.38 -2.65
C GLY A 133 -13.64 -20.38 -1.63
N ASP A 134 -13.25 -21.57 -2.07
CA ASP A 134 -12.69 -22.62 -1.23
C ASP A 134 -11.46 -22.19 -0.42
N ALA A 135 -10.50 -21.54 -1.09
CA ALA A 135 -9.28 -21.08 -0.45
C ALA A 135 -9.54 -19.95 0.54
N ALA A 136 -10.40 -18.99 0.19
CA ALA A 136 -10.77 -17.87 1.05
C ALA A 136 -11.52 -18.34 2.30
N HIS A 137 -12.45 -19.31 2.20
CA HIS A 137 -13.14 -19.86 3.38
C HIS A 137 -12.15 -20.50 4.37
N ARG A 138 -11.22 -21.31 3.86
CA ARG A 138 -10.18 -21.91 4.70
C ARG A 138 -9.32 -20.86 5.39
N LEU A 139 -8.95 -19.80 4.66
CA LEU A 139 -8.16 -18.70 5.22
C LEU A 139 -8.93 -17.88 6.24
N ALA A 140 -10.22 -17.60 6.02
CA ALA A 140 -11.08 -16.88 6.97
C ALA A 140 -11.23 -17.66 8.30
N GLN A 141 -11.44 -18.98 8.23
CA GLN A 141 -11.48 -19.83 9.43
C GLN A 141 -10.13 -19.88 10.15
N ARG A 142 -9.03 -20.00 9.40
CA ARG A 142 -7.67 -19.96 9.97
C ARG A 142 -7.42 -18.62 10.67
N HIS A 143 -7.78 -17.50 10.04
CA HIS A 143 -7.65 -16.15 10.60
C HIS A 143 -8.43 -15.95 11.90
N ALA A 144 -9.70 -16.35 11.95
CA ALA A 144 -10.51 -16.27 13.17
C ALA A 144 -9.93 -17.15 14.30
N ARG A 145 -9.43 -18.34 13.95
CA ARG A 145 -8.80 -19.24 14.92
C ARG A 145 -7.50 -18.68 15.49
N VAL A 146 -6.63 -18.08 14.66
CA VAL A 146 -5.38 -17.45 15.13
C VAL A 146 -5.69 -16.35 16.15
N TYR A 147 -6.72 -15.55 15.88
CA TYR A 147 -7.20 -14.57 16.85
C TYR A 147 -7.62 -15.23 18.16
N ALA A 148 -8.53 -16.20 18.11
CA ALA A 148 -9.15 -16.79 19.31
C ALA A 148 -8.18 -17.62 20.15
N GLU A 149 -7.35 -18.44 19.51
CA GLU A 149 -6.52 -19.45 20.18
C GLU A 149 -5.09 -18.95 20.49
N GLN A 150 -4.58 -17.93 19.79
CA GLN A 150 -3.21 -17.47 19.97
C GLN A 150 -3.12 -16.00 20.40
N ILE A 151 -3.74 -15.10 19.64
CA ILE A 151 -3.54 -13.65 19.85
C ILE A 151 -4.31 -13.15 21.07
N ARG A 152 -5.60 -13.49 21.22
CA ARG A 152 -6.40 -13.06 22.38
C ARG A 152 -5.81 -13.56 23.70
N PRO A 153 -5.39 -14.83 23.86
CA PRO A 153 -4.71 -15.29 25.07
C PRO A 153 -3.36 -14.60 25.33
N ALA A 154 -2.56 -14.38 24.28
CA ALA A 154 -1.27 -13.70 24.42
C ALA A 154 -1.43 -12.23 24.84
N LEU A 155 -2.43 -11.52 24.32
CA LEU A 155 -2.77 -10.16 24.75
C LEU A 155 -3.17 -10.14 26.23
N ALA A 156 -4.00 -11.10 26.66
CA ALA A 156 -4.43 -11.21 28.05
C ALA A 156 -3.24 -11.47 29.00
N TYR A 157 -2.26 -12.27 28.58
CA TYR A 157 -1.02 -12.48 29.34
C TYR A 157 -0.22 -11.17 29.52
N GLU A 158 -0.24 -10.30 28.52
CA GLU A 158 0.37 -8.95 28.54
C GLU A 158 -0.52 -7.86 29.17
N HIS A 159 -1.58 -8.27 29.88
CA HIS A 159 -2.57 -7.40 30.54
C HIS A 159 -3.41 -6.52 29.59
N ILE A 160 -3.51 -6.90 28.31
CA ILE A 160 -4.36 -6.25 27.31
C ILE A 160 -5.60 -7.13 27.10
N HIS A 161 -6.75 -6.67 27.56
CA HIS A 161 -7.97 -7.46 27.59
C HIS A 161 -9.03 -6.92 26.63
N LEU A 162 -9.57 -7.81 25.79
CA LEU A 162 -10.80 -7.58 25.03
C LEU A 162 -11.95 -8.19 25.84
N MET A 163 -12.69 -7.30 26.52
CA MET A 163 -13.74 -7.61 27.47
C MET A 163 -15.09 -7.70 26.76
N HIS A 164 -15.95 -8.58 27.26
CA HIS A 164 -17.38 -8.56 27.03
C HIS A 164 -18.11 -7.70 28.08
N TRP A 165 -19.30 -7.22 27.74
CA TRP A 165 -20.09 -6.36 28.62
C TRP A 165 -20.35 -6.99 30.00
N ASP A 166 -20.63 -8.29 30.03
CA ASP A 166 -20.93 -9.03 31.25
C ASP A 166 -19.71 -9.19 32.17
N GLU A 167 -18.50 -9.01 31.64
CA GLU A 167 -17.25 -9.08 32.37
C GLU A 167 -16.85 -7.73 33.00
N LEU A 168 -17.62 -6.66 32.73
CA LEU A 168 -17.35 -5.31 33.23
C LEU A 168 -17.94 -5.08 34.62
N ASP A 169 -17.21 -4.31 35.43
CA ASP A 169 -17.71 -3.75 36.68
C ASP A 169 -18.75 -2.65 36.43
N ASP A 170 -19.59 -2.37 37.43
CA ASP A 170 -20.70 -1.41 37.32
C ASP A 170 -20.20 0.00 36.99
N GLN A 171 -19.02 0.39 37.49
CA GLN A 171 -18.43 1.69 37.20
C GLN A 171 -18.08 1.83 35.70
N ALA A 172 -17.49 0.79 35.10
CA ALA A 172 -17.16 0.75 33.68
C ALA A 172 -18.44 0.73 32.82
N LYS A 173 -19.47 -0.02 33.24
CA LYS A 173 -20.77 -0.05 32.58
C LYS A 173 -21.38 1.35 32.56
N ASP A 174 -21.46 2.04 33.71
CA ASP A 174 -21.99 3.41 33.81
C ASP A 174 -21.23 4.40 32.90
N GLN A 175 -19.90 4.31 32.86
CA GLN A 175 -19.07 5.15 31.98
C GLN A 175 -19.36 4.91 30.50
N LEU A 176 -19.49 3.64 30.09
CA LEU A 176 -19.79 3.27 28.71
C LEU A 176 -21.23 3.65 28.33
N SER A 177 -22.19 3.52 29.24
CA SER A 177 -23.58 3.95 29.03
C SER A 177 -23.68 5.47 28.84
N ALA A 178 -22.96 6.25 29.64
CA ALA A 178 -22.88 7.70 29.47
C ALA A 178 -22.24 8.07 28.13
N MET A 179 -21.12 7.42 27.78
CA MET A 179 -20.45 7.61 26.49
C MET A 179 -21.36 7.24 25.32
N PHE A 180 -22.13 6.15 25.43
CA PHE A 180 -23.12 5.76 24.44
C PHE A 180 -24.15 6.86 24.23
N ALA A 181 -24.81 7.32 25.30
CA ALA A 181 -25.84 8.35 25.22
C ALA A 181 -25.33 9.68 24.64
N GLU A 182 -24.12 10.10 25.00
CA GLU A 182 -23.56 11.39 24.58
C GLU A 182 -22.95 11.37 23.17
N LYS A 183 -22.28 10.27 22.79
CA LYS A 183 -21.43 10.24 21.58
C LYS A 183 -21.90 9.25 20.52
N VAL A 184 -22.45 8.11 20.92
CA VAL A 184 -22.81 7.02 19.99
C VAL A 184 -24.26 7.14 19.55
N PHE A 185 -25.21 7.26 20.48
CA PHE A 185 -26.63 7.34 20.20
C PHE A 185 -26.99 8.42 19.17
N PRO A 186 -26.46 9.68 19.23
CA PRO A 186 -26.83 10.74 18.30
C PRO A 186 -26.46 10.48 16.83
N ILE A 187 -25.53 9.56 16.57
CA ILE A 187 -25.06 9.22 15.22
C ILE A 187 -25.65 7.89 14.70
N LEU A 188 -26.39 7.16 15.54
CA LEU A 188 -27.05 5.93 15.13
C LEU A 188 -28.37 6.25 14.43
N THR A 189 -28.66 5.48 13.37
CA THR A 189 -29.94 5.54 12.68
C THR A 189 -30.42 4.11 12.45
N PRO A 190 -31.36 3.60 13.26
CA PRO A 190 -31.94 2.29 13.03
C PRO A 190 -32.81 2.31 11.77
N LEU A 191 -32.65 1.31 10.92
CA LEU A 191 -33.44 1.14 9.69
C LEU A 191 -34.28 -0.13 9.81
N ALA A 192 -35.56 0.02 10.12
CA ALA A 192 -36.53 -1.07 10.12
C ALA A 192 -36.90 -1.48 8.70
N VAL A 193 -37.15 -2.76 8.49
CA VAL A 193 -37.58 -3.36 7.23
C VAL A 193 -39.00 -3.87 7.39
N ASP A 194 -39.89 -3.40 6.54
CA ASP A 194 -41.30 -3.79 6.49
C ASP A 194 -41.84 -3.69 5.03
N PRO A 195 -43.08 -4.11 4.72
CA PRO A 195 -43.60 -4.02 3.36
C PRO A 195 -43.65 -2.61 2.75
N ALA A 196 -43.69 -1.56 3.58
CA ALA A 196 -43.63 -0.16 3.15
C ALA A 196 -42.18 0.37 3.08
N HIS A 197 -41.24 -0.25 3.80
CA HIS A 197 -39.83 0.11 3.88
C HIS A 197 -38.95 -1.06 3.43
N PRO A 198 -38.58 -1.14 2.13
CA PRO A 198 -37.80 -2.26 1.60
C PRO A 198 -36.41 -2.34 2.24
N PHE A 199 -35.77 -3.50 2.08
CA PHE A 199 -34.47 -3.77 2.67
C PHE A 199 -33.44 -2.67 2.31
N PRO A 200 -32.77 -2.05 3.31
CA PRO A 200 -31.94 -0.89 3.08
C PRO A 200 -30.67 -1.27 2.33
N TYR A 201 -30.11 -0.29 1.62
CA TYR A 201 -28.77 -0.43 1.08
C TYR A 201 -27.74 -0.59 2.22
N ILE A 202 -26.85 -1.59 2.08
CA ILE A 202 -25.76 -1.85 3.03
C ILE A 202 -24.43 -1.46 2.39
N SER A 203 -23.76 -0.44 2.95
CA SER A 203 -22.44 0.03 2.52
C SER A 203 -21.38 -1.07 2.57
N GLY A 204 -20.44 -1.05 1.63
CA GLY A 204 -19.30 -1.96 1.64
C GLY A 204 -18.43 -1.75 2.88
N LEU A 205 -17.82 -2.83 3.34
CA LEU A 205 -16.92 -2.91 4.51
C LEU A 205 -17.53 -2.46 5.85
N SER A 206 -18.81 -2.08 5.88
CA SER A 206 -19.50 -1.67 7.09
C SER A 206 -19.86 -2.88 7.95
N LEU A 207 -19.60 -2.77 9.25
CA LEU A 207 -20.12 -3.69 10.25
C LEU A 207 -21.53 -3.27 10.65
N ASN A 208 -22.43 -4.24 10.80
CA ASN A 208 -23.85 -3.99 11.05
C ASN A 208 -24.38 -4.96 12.09
N LEU A 209 -25.40 -4.53 12.83
CA LEU A 209 -26.24 -5.38 13.66
C LEU A 209 -27.56 -5.63 12.93
N ALA A 210 -27.88 -6.91 12.75
CA ALA A 210 -29.20 -7.40 12.38
C ALA A 210 -29.98 -7.62 13.68
N VAL A 211 -31.03 -6.83 13.90
CA VAL A 211 -31.83 -6.82 15.13
C VAL A 211 -33.24 -7.29 14.81
N VAL A 212 -33.75 -8.23 15.59
CA VAL A 212 -35.16 -8.61 15.54
C VAL A 212 -35.87 -7.96 16.71
N VAL A 213 -36.89 -7.16 16.41
CA VAL A 213 -37.70 -6.47 17.40
C VAL A 213 -39.15 -6.90 17.29
N ARG A 214 -39.82 -7.04 18.43
CA ARG A 214 -41.24 -7.38 18.52
C ARG A 214 -42.04 -6.18 18.99
N ASN A 215 -43.15 -5.91 18.31
CA ASN A 215 -44.13 -4.95 18.78
C ASN A 215 -45.02 -5.61 19.85
N PRO A 216 -44.99 -5.17 21.13
CA PRO A 216 -45.72 -5.85 22.20
C PRO A 216 -47.26 -5.75 22.08
N VAL A 217 -47.78 -4.83 21.26
CA VAL A 217 -49.22 -4.64 21.05
C VAL A 217 -49.75 -5.52 19.91
N SER A 218 -49.01 -5.59 18.81
CA SER A 218 -49.43 -6.34 17.61
C SER A 218 -48.82 -7.74 17.50
N ASP A 219 -47.87 -8.08 18.37
CA ASP A 219 -47.09 -9.32 18.38
C ASP A 219 -46.31 -9.58 17.07
N LYS A 220 -46.11 -8.52 16.27
CA LYS A 220 -45.38 -8.61 15.00
C LYS A 220 -43.89 -8.45 15.23
N GLU A 221 -43.12 -9.39 14.69
CA GLU A 221 -41.67 -9.29 14.58
C GLU A 221 -41.29 -8.45 13.36
N LEU A 222 -40.30 -7.58 13.54
CA LEU A 222 -39.72 -6.72 12.52
C LEU A 222 -38.21 -6.89 12.53
N PHE A 223 -37.62 -6.91 11.34
CA PHE A 223 -36.17 -6.83 11.19
C PHE A 223 -35.75 -5.36 11.18
N ALA A 224 -34.68 -5.04 11.88
CA ALA A 224 -34.05 -3.74 11.83
C ALA A 224 -32.54 -3.88 11.68
N ARG A 225 -31.95 -2.94 10.95
CA ARG A 225 -30.50 -2.84 10.75
C ARG A 225 -29.97 -1.63 11.51
N VAL A 226 -28.88 -1.83 12.25
CA VAL A 226 -28.12 -0.75 12.89
C VAL A 226 -26.70 -0.78 12.33
N LYS A 227 -26.23 0.33 11.74
CA LYS A 227 -24.83 0.45 11.26
C LYS A 227 -23.93 0.74 12.45
N VAL A 228 -22.81 0.03 12.57
CA VAL A 228 -21.73 0.43 13.49
C VAL A 228 -20.98 1.60 12.86
N PRO A 229 -20.92 2.78 13.50
CA PRO A 229 -20.27 3.96 12.94
C PRO A 229 -18.76 3.77 12.76
N ASP A 230 -18.24 4.24 11.63
CA ASP A 230 -16.81 4.18 11.27
C ASP A 230 -16.05 5.45 11.71
N GLN A 231 -16.75 6.50 12.14
CA GLN A 231 -16.17 7.73 12.68
C GLN A 231 -15.58 7.55 14.09
N LEU A 232 -15.98 6.50 14.80
CA LEU A 232 -15.52 6.20 16.15
C LEU A 232 -14.53 5.04 16.16
N PRO A 233 -13.56 5.01 17.08
CA PRO A 233 -12.71 3.84 17.27
C PRO A 233 -13.56 2.62 17.55
N ARG A 234 -13.38 1.56 16.77
CA ARG A 234 -14.17 0.34 16.92
C ARG A 234 -13.89 -0.38 18.25
N LEU A 235 -12.67 -0.30 18.76
CA LEU A 235 -12.33 -0.80 20.09
C LEU A 235 -12.19 0.38 21.04
N ILE A 236 -13.08 0.46 22.03
CA ILE A 236 -13.13 1.55 23.01
C ILE A 236 -12.29 1.15 24.22
N SER A 237 -11.36 2.01 24.61
CA SER A 237 -10.56 1.81 25.83
C SER A 237 -11.34 2.24 27.07
N ILE A 238 -11.46 1.33 28.04
CA ILE A 238 -12.15 1.59 29.33
C ILE A 238 -11.20 2.28 30.31
N ASP A 239 -9.93 1.86 30.34
CA ASP A 239 -8.93 2.37 31.29
C ASP A 239 -8.19 3.63 30.78
N GLY A 240 -8.62 4.15 29.63
CA GLY A 240 -8.08 5.32 28.97
C GLY A 240 -6.97 5.00 27.95
N PRO A 241 -6.69 5.95 27.02
CA PRO A 241 -5.92 5.69 25.80
C PRO A 241 -4.45 5.30 26.03
N ARG A 242 -3.90 5.58 27.22
CA ARG A 242 -2.51 5.27 27.59
C ARG A 242 -2.37 4.07 28.53
N ALA A 243 -3.48 3.45 28.95
CA ALA A 243 -3.42 2.33 29.90
C ALA A 243 -2.55 1.19 29.36
N GLY A 244 -2.71 0.88 28.07
CA GLY A 244 -1.93 -0.15 27.39
C GLY A 244 -0.44 0.16 27.25
N SER A 245 -0.03 1.43 27.30
CA SER A 245 1.37 1.84 27.08
C SER A 245 2.31 1.52 28.24
N ILE A 246 1.79 1.18 29.42
CA ILE A 246 2.59 0.93 30.62
C ILE A 246 2.67 -0.59 30.84
N PRO A 247 3.87 -1.19 30.81
CA PRO A 247 4.04 -2.61 31.10
C PRO A 247 3.47 -3.00 32.47
N GLY A 248 2.74 -4.12 32.53
CA GLY A 248 2.11 -4.63 33.75
C GLY A 248 0.82 -3.90 34.18
N ARG A 249 0.43 -2.81 33.51
CA ARG A 249 -0.84 -2.14 33.76
C ARG A 249 -1.94 -2.79 32.93
N VAL A 250 -3.08 -3.06 33.58
CA VAL A 250 -4.28 -3.56 32.92
C VAL A 250 -4.82 -2.51 31.94
N ALA A 251 -5.10 -2.96 30.73
CA ALA A 251 -5.72 -2.18 29.67
C ALA A 251 -6.90 -2.95 29.08
N ARG A 252 -8.12 -2.56 29.45
CA ARG A 252 -9.36 -3.15 28.98
C ARG A 252 -9.93 -2.39 27.80
N PHE A 253 -10.43 -3.15 26.83
CA PHE A 253 -11.09 -2.66 25.62
C PHE A 253 -12.40 -3.41 25.43
N ILE A 254 -13.41 -2.73 24.87
CA ILE A 254 -14.68 -3.32 24.46
C ILE A 254 -15.01 -2.94 23.02
N ALA A 255 -15.65 -3.84 22.29
CA ALA A 255 -16.08 -3.58 20.92
C ALA A 255 -17.27 -2.62 20.88
N LEU A 256 -17.25 -1.66 19.95
CA LEU A 256 -18.31 -0.65 19.80
C LEU A 256 -19.65 -1.31 19.47
N GLU A 257 -19.67 -2.34 18.63
CA GLU A 257 -20.88 -3.10 18.34
C GLU A 257 -21.51 -3.74 19.58
N GLU A 258 -20.72 -4.11 20.59
CA GLU A 258 -21.21 -4.70 21.84
C GLU A 258 -21.82 -3.64 22.76
N VAL A 259 -21.20 -2.46 22.82
CA VAL A 259 -21.78 -1.30 23.51
C VAL A 259 -23.11 -0.89 22.88
N ILE A 260 -23.22 -0.92 21.54
CA ILE A 260 -24.48 -0.64 20.84
C ILE A 260 -25.52 -1.73 21.13
N ALA A 261 -25.11 -2.99 21.09
CA ALA A 261 -25.97 -4.16 21.27
C ALA A 261 -26.71 -4.15 22.63
N VAL A 262 -26.03 -3.75 23.70
CA VAL A 262 -26.62 -3.69 25.05
C VAL A 262 -27.65 -2.55 25.19
N HIS A 263 -27.51 -1.49 24.40
CA HIS A 263 -28.37 -0.30 24.46
C HIS A 263 -29.37 -0.22 23.30
N LEU A 264 -29.68 -1.34 22.65
CA LEU A 264 -30.66 -1.38 21.56
C LEU A 264 -32.07 -1.00 22.03
N ASP A 265 -32.39 -1.22 23.30
CA ASP A 265 -33.65 -0.81 23.93
C ASP A 265 -33.90 0.71 23.82
N GLN A 266 -32.84 1.52 23.91
CA GLN A 266 -32.92 2.98 23.74
C GLN A 266 -33.21 3.37 22.29
N LEU A 267 -32.71 2.60 21.32
CA LEU A 267 -32.95 2.85 19.88
C LEU A 267 -34.34 2.39 19.43
N PHE A 268 -34.89 1.35 20.07
CA PHE A 268 -36.17 0.75 19.74
C PHE A 268 -37.19 0.95 20.87
N ALA A 269 -37.36 2.20 21.31
CA ALA A 269 -38.28 2.56 22.39
C ALA A 269 -39.71 2.06 22.12
N GLY A 270 -40.28 1.33 23.07
CA GLY A 270 -41.64 0.74 22.97
C GLY A 270 -41.71 -0.58 22.19
N MET A 271 -40.57 -1.11 21.74
CA MET A 271 -40.43 -2.43 21.15
C MET A 271 -39.60 -3.33 22.07
N GLU A 272 -39.77 -4.64 21.93
CA GLU A 272 -38.97 -5.63 22.63
C GLU A 272 -37.88 -6.17 21.71
N VAL A 273 -36.62 -6.03 22.09
CA VAL A 273 -35.49 -6.60 21.34
C VAL A 273 -35.40 -8.09 21.65
N LEU A 274 -35.61 -8.94 20.64
CA LEU A 274 -35.59 -10.40 20.81
C LEU A 274 -34.18 -10.97 20.64
N GLU A 275 -33.48 -10.54 19.59
CA GLU A 275 -32.13 -11.00 19.29
C GLU A 275 -31.39 -9.99 18.39
N HIS A 276 -30.06 -10.05 18.42
CA HIS A 276 -29.19 -9.29 17.53
C HIS A 276 -28.05 -10.17 17.02
N HIS A 277 -27.57 -9.90 15.81
CA HIS A 277 -26.45 -10.63 15.21
C HIS A 277 -25.56 -9.68 14.43
N THR A 278 -24.24 -9.87 14.47
CA THR A 278 -23.32 -9.05 13.66
C THR A 278 -23.18 -9.62 12.26
N PHE A 279 -23.19 -8.74 11.26
CA PHE A 279 -22.91 -9.10 9.88
C PHE A 279 -22.17 -7.98 9.15
N ARG A 280 -21.46 -8.34 8.10
CA ARG A 280 -20.65 -7.42 7.31
C ARG A 280 -20.73 -7.76 5.83
N VAL A 281 -20.81 -6.72 5.00
CA VAL A 281 -20.93 -6.88 3.55
C VAL A 281 -19.72 -6.27 2.86
N THR A 282 -19.12 -7.00 1.93
CA THR A 282 -18.08 -6.48 1.03
C THR A 282 -18.68 -6.28 -0.36
N ARG A 283 -18.46 -5.10 -0.95
CA ARG A 283 -18.96 -4.71 -2.27
C ARG A 283 -17.84 -4.08 -3.08
N ASN A 284 -17.93 -4.17 -4.39
CA ASN A 284 -17.10 -3.33 -5.24
C ASN A 284 -17.54 -1.86 -5.12
N GLU A 285 -16.66 -1.02 -4.60
CA GLU A 285 -16.88 0.43 -4.53
C GLU A 285 -16.10 1.21 -5.61
N ASP A 286 -15.32 0.49 -6.45
CA ASP A 286 -14.54 1.13 -7.51
C ASP A 286 -15.43 1.64 -8.64
N VAL A 287 -15.25 2.92 -8.89
CA VAL A 287 -15.80 3.65 -10.03
C VAL A 287 -14.77 3.55 -11.15
N GLU A 288 -15.00 2.66 -12.11
CA GLU A 288 -14.36 2.79 -13.41
C GLU A 288 -15.23 3.75 -14.24
N VAL A 289 -14.74 4.96 -14.50
CA VAL A 289 -15.30 5.83 -15.53
C VAL A 289 -14.71 5.33 -16.85
N GLU A 290 -15.54 4.81 -17.74
CA GLU A 290 -15.13 4.57 -19.13
C GLU A 290 -15.03 5.94 -19.82
N GLU A 291 -13.80 6.41 -20.06
CA GLU A 291 -13.48 7.75 -20.58
C GLU A 291 -13.79 7.94 -22.09
N ASP A 292 -14.82 7.29 -22.63
CA ASP A 292 -15.10 7.33 -24.08
C ASP A 292 -16.09 8.43 -24.54
N ASP A 293 -16.74 9.17 -23.63
CA ASP A 293 -17.69 10.25 -23.99
C ASP A 293 -17.19 11.65 -23.58
N ALA A 294 -16.17 12.13 -24.28
CA ALA A 294 -15.48 13.40 -24.01
C ALA A 294 -16.29 14.69 -24.24
N GLU A 295 -17.56 14.64 -24.68
CA GLU A 295 -18.34 15.85 -24.95
C GLU A 295 -19.39 16.21 -23.89
N ASN A 296 -19.60 15.40 -22.86
CA ASN A 296 -20.56 15.76 -21.83
C ASN A 296 -20.26 15.16 -20.44
N LEU A 297 -19.00 15.24 -20.04
CA LEU A 297 -18.48 14.68 -18.79
C LEU A 297 -19.35 15.03 -17.55
N LEU A 298 -19.89 16.24 -17.47
CA LEU A 298 -20.69 16.69 -16.32
C LEU A 298 -22.11 16.09 -16.28
N GLN A 299 -22.77 15.97 -17.43
CA GLN A 299 -24.09 15.33 -17.53
C GLN A 299 -23.97 13.79 -17.51
N ALA A 300 -22.88 13.23 -18.04
CA ALA A 300 -22.52 11.83 -17.88
C ALA A 300 -22.28 11.53 -16.40
N LEU A 301 -21.50 12.36 -15.69
CA LEU A 301 -21.27 12.23 -14.25
C LEU A 301 -22.58 12.32 -13.45
N GLU A 302 -23.50 13.24 -13.76
CA GLU A 302 -24.81 13.35 -13.08
C GLU A 302 -25.74 12.16 -13.38
N LYS A 303 -25.84 11.73 -14.64
CA LYS A 303 -26.63 10.53 -15.02
C LYS A 303 -26.05 9.26 -14.43
N GLU A 304 -24.72 9.18 -14.38
CA GLU A 304 -24.00 8.04 -13.86
C GLU A 304 -24.05 8.02 -12.33
N LEU A 305 -24.02 9.18 -11.65
CA LEU A 305 -24.32 9.36 -10.21
C LEU A 305 -25.74 8.89 -9.84
N LEU A 306 -26.72 9.04 -10.75
CA LEU A 306 -28.10 8.58 -10.56
C LEU A 306 -28.31 7.09 -10.89
N ARG A 307 -27.57 6.55 -11.88
CA ARG A 307 -27.55 5.10 -12.21
C ARG A 307 -26.65 4.28 -11.28
N ARG A 308 -25.81 4.95 -10.47
CA ARG A 308 -24.69 4.45 -9.64
C ARG A 308 -25.00 3.65 -8.39
N ARG A 309 -26.13 2.94 -8.29
CA ARG A 309 -26.46 2.31 -7.00
C ARG A 309 -25.76 0.96 -6.82
N PHE A 310 -24.43 1.04 -6.68
CA PHE A 310 -23.54 0.13 -5.97
C PHE A 310 -23.23 -1.20 -6.66
N GLY A 311 -21.96 -1.62 -6.63
CA GLY A 311 -21.58 -2.95 -7.06
C GLY A 311 -22.35 -4.02 -6.27
N PRO A 312 -22.72 -5.15 -6.91
CA PRO A 312 -23.33 -6.26 -6.19
C PRO A 312 -22.39 -6.68 -5.05
N PRO A 313 -22.93 -7.16 -3.91
CA PRO A 313 -22.09 -7.76 -2.90
C PRO A 313 -21.30 -8.93 -3.49
N VAL A 314 -20.08 -9.08 -3.00
CA VAL A 314 -19.16 -10.16 -3.39
C VAL A 314 -18.81 -11.05 -2.20
N ARG A 315 -19.19 -10.65 -0.99
CA ARG A 315 -18.98 -11.40 0.24
C ARG A 315 -19.92 -10.91 1.33
N LEU A 316 -20.57 -11.85 2.02
CA LEU A 316 -21.32 -11.64 3.25
C LEU A 316 -20.61 -12.39 4.38
N GLU A 317 -20.18 -11.68 5.41
CA GLU A 317 -19.62 -12.27 6.63
C GLU A 317 -20.68 -12.22 7.73
N VAL A 318 -20.87 -13.33 8.44
CA VAL A 318 -21.82 -13.49 9.54
C VAL A 318 -21.15 -14.24 10.68
N THR A 319 -21.62 -14.03 11.91
CA THR A 319 -21.15 -14.84 13.03
C THR A 319 -21.74 -16.25 12.99
N ASN A 320 -21.04 -17.22 13.56
CA ASN A 320 -21.48 -18.63 13.59
C ASN A 320 -22.81 -18.84 14.34
N ASP A 321 -23.15 -17.96 15.27
CA ASP A 321 -24.38 -18.00 16.09
C ASP A 321 -25.58 -17.33 15.40
N ILE A 322 -25.44 -16.86 14.16
CA ILE A 322 -26.52 -16.19 13.44
C ILE A 322 -27.77 -17.08 13.31
N ASN A 323 -28.94 -16.51 13.62
CA ASN A 323 -30.21 -17.19 13.40
C ASN A 323 -30.36 -17.59 11.91
N PRO A 324 -30.68 -18.87 11.60
CA PRO A 324 -30.86 -19.33 10.22
C PRO A 324 -31.89 -18.53 9.41
N ASN A 325 -32.95 -18.02 10.04
CA ASN A 325 -33.97 -17.19 9.39
C ASN A 325 -33.39 -15.82 8.99
N ILE A 326 -32.60 -15.20 9.87
CA ILE A 326 -31.93 -13.93 9.59
C ILE A 326 -30.88 -14.14 8.50
N ARG A 327 -30.11 -15.24 8.56
CA ARG A 327 -29.15 -15.60 7.52
C ARG A 327 -29.83 -15.74 6.15
N ALA A 328 -30.92 -16.50 6.07
CA ALA A 328 -31.69 -16.67 4.84
C ALA A 328 -32.28 -15.35 4.33
N LEU A 329 -32.77 -14.50 5.23
CA LEU A 329 -33.22 -13.14 4.90
C LEU A 329 -32.08 -12.32 4.28
N LEU A 330 -30.91 -12.25 4.93
CA LEU A 330 -29.75 -11.50 4.43
C LEU A 330 -29.31 -12.01 3.06
N ILE A 331 -29.22 -13.33 2.86
CA ILE A 331 -28.84 -13.93 1.58
C ILE A 331 -29.82 -13.50 0.47
N ARG A 332 -31.12 -13.63 0.72
CA ARG A 332 -32.17 -13.28 -0.23
C ARG A 332 -32.17 -11.79 -0.58
N GLU A 333 -32.18 -10.92 0.44
CA GLU A 333 -32.31 -9.48 0.23
C GLU A 333 -31.04 -8.84 -0.33
N LEU A 334 -29.86 -9.39 -0.01
CA LEU A 334 -28.58 -8.92 -0.58
C LEU A 334 -28.29 -9.52 -1.96
N GLY A 335 -28.96 -10.60 -2.35
CA GLY A 335 -28.73 -11.31 -3.61
C GLY A 335 -27.35 -11.94 -3.68
N VAL A 336 -26.84 -12.47 -2.56
CA VAL A 336 -25.58 -13.21 -2.50
C VAL A 336 -25.82 -14.70 -2.65
N GLU A 337 -24.84 -15.42 -3.19
CA GLU A 337 -24.88 -16.88 -3.24
C GLU A 337 -24.38 -17.49 -1.92
N GLU A 338 -24.77 -18.73 -1.63
CA GLU A 338 -24.35 -19.45 -0.43
C GLU A 338 -22.81 -19.57 -0.33
N SER A 339 -22.13 -19.76 -1.46
CA SER A 339 -20.66 -19.77 -1.58
C SER A 339 -20.00 -18.42 -1.32
N GLU A 340 -20.79 -17.36 -1.11
CA GLU A 340 -20.29 -16.01 -0.78
C GLU A 340 -20.54 -15.67 0.69
N VAL A 341 -21.08 -16.61 1.47
CA VAL A 341 -21.40 -16.46 2.89
C VAL A 341 -20.31 -17.09 3.75
N TYR A 342 -19.60 -16.24 4.48
CA TYR A 342 -18.50 -16.61 5.35
C TYR A 342 -18.98 -16.55 6.80
N SER A 343 -19.34 -17.71 7.33
CA SER A 343 -19.66 -17.87 8.76
C SER A 343 -18.38 -18.07 9.56
N VAL A 344 -18.04 -17.13 10.45
CA VAL A 344 -16.85 -17.22 11.30
C VAL A 344 -17.19 -16.93 12.76
N PRO A 345 -16.37 -17.38 13.74
CA PRO A 345 -16.54 -16.99 15.13
C PRO A 345 -16.47 -15.47 15.31
N ALA A 346 -17.19 -14.94 16.29
CA ALA A 346 -17.07 -13.54 16.69
C ALA A 346 -15.69 -13.25 17.32
N PRO A 347 -15.19 -12.00 17.23
CA PRO A 347 -15.78 -10.87 16.52
C PRO A 347 -15.49 -10.89 15.02
N LEU A 348 -16.40 -10.34 14.21
CA LEU A 348 -16.16 -10.12 12.78
C LEU A 348 -15.12 -9.01 12.56
N ASP A 349 -14.68 -8.83 11.30
CA ASP A 349 -13.90 -7.67 10.88
C ASP A 349 -12.60 -7.42 11.70
N LEU A 350 -11.67 -8.37 11.80
CA LEU A 350 -10.49 -8.17 12.67
C LEU A 350 -9.54 -7.02 12.26
N ARG A 351 -9.88 -6.22 11.22
CA ARG A 351 -9.21 -4.93 10.97
C ARG A 351 -9.25 -4.01 12.19
N GLY A 352 -10.30 -4.07 12.99
CA GLY A 352 -10.45 -3.29 14.23
C GLY A 352 -9.31 -3.47 15.23
N LEU A 353 -8.55 -4.58 15.14
CA LEU A 353 -7.36 -4.81 15.95
C LEU A 353 -6.22 -3.82 15.68
N SER A 354 -6.29 -3.00 14.63
CA SER A 354 -5.34 -1.90 14.39
C SER A 354 -5.29 -0.92 15.57
N VAL A 355 -6.38 -0.76 16.32
CA VAL A 355 -6.41 0.03 17.56
C VAL A 355 -5.49 -0.57 18.62
N ILE A 356 -5.48 -1.90 18.77
CA ILE A 356 -4.62 -2.61 19.73
C ILE A 356 -3.18 -2.64 19.23
N ALA A 357 -2.97 -2.89 17.93
CA ALA A 357 -1.64 -2.86 17.31
C ALA A 357 -0.96 -1.49 17.42
N GLY A 358 -1.72 -0.41 17.61
CA GLY A 358 -1.21 0.96 17.79
C GLY A 358 -0.85 1.34 19.23
N ILE A 359 -0.97 0.43 20.20
CA ILE A 359 -0.58 0.70 21.59
C ILE A 359 0.93 0.93 21.67
N ASP A 360 1.37 2.05 22.27
CA ASP A 360 2.80 2.37 22.44
C ASP A 360 3.45 1.50 23.55
N ARG A 361 3.69 0.22 23.27
CA ARG A 361 4.42 -0.76 24.11
C ARG A 361 5.67 -1.21 23.39
N ALA A 362 6.80 -0.56 23.68
CA ALA A 362 8.07 -0.80 22.97
C ALA A 362 8.59 -2.24 23.12
N ASP A 363 8.26 -2.92 24.21
CA ASP A 363 8.60 -4.32 24.47
C ASP A 363 7.80 -5.32 23.63
N LEU A 364 6.66 -4.90 23.07
CA LEU A 364 5.78 -5.71 22.23
C LEU A 364 5.83 -5.32 20.74
N HIS A 365 6.78 -4.47 20.37
CA HIS A 365 6.99 -3.99 19.00
C HIS A 365 8.41 -4.31 18.52
N TYR A 366 8.61 -4.27 17.20
CA TYR A 366 9.97 -4.18 16.69
C TYR A 366 10.69 -2.94 17.26
N PRO A 367 12.01 -3.01 17.49
CA PRO A 367 12.79 -1.83 17.79
C PRO A 367 12.56 -0.75 16.72
N LYS A 368 12.15 0.45 17.14
CA LYS A 368 11.88 1.56 16.22
C LYS A 368 13.13 1.82 15.37
N HIS A 369 12.99 1.65 14.05
CA HIS A 369 14.06 1.97 13.12
C HIS A 369 14.11 3.49 12.90
N VAL A 370 15.21 4.12 13.26
CA VAL A 370 15.44 5.55 12.97
C VAL A 370 16.19 5.63 11.64
N PRO A 371 15.55 6.16 10.58
CA PRO A 371 16.22 6.30 9.30
C PRO A 371 17.34 7.33 9.40
N HIS A 372 18.43 7.11 8.68
CA HIS A 372 19.60 7.99 8.70
C HIS A 372 19.70 8.80 7.41
N THR A 373 20.37 9.95 7.47
CA THR A 373 20.72 10.69 6.25
C THR A 373 21.86 9.94 5.55
N SER A 374 21.70 9.65 4.26
CA SER A 374 22.77 9.06 3.46
C SER A 374 24.07 9.85 3.62
N ARG A 375 25.17 9.16 3.94
CA ARG A 375 26.50 9.77 4.10
C ARG A 375 26.96 10.55 2.87
N TYR A 376 26.44 10.23 1.69
CA TYR A 376 26.77 10.92 0.45
C TYR A 376 26.02 12.25 0.30
N LEU A 377 24.88 12.42 0.99
CA LEU A 377 24.19 13.70 1.09
C LEU A 377 24.85 14.60 2.14
N ASN A 378 25.31 14.02 3.25
CA ASN A 378 25.94 14.76 4.34
C ASN A 378 27.32 14.17 4.70
N GLU A 379 28.34 14.45 3.86
CA GLU A 379 29.71 13.92 4.05
C GLU A 379 30.43 14.53 5.26
N SER A 380 29.95 15.67 5.75
CA SER A 380 30.46 16.34 6.95
C SER A 380 29.33 16.39 7.96
N GLU A 381 29.44 15.63 9.06
CA GLU A 381 28.48 15.63 10.18
C GLU A 381 28.43 17.02 10.82
N THR A 382 27.69 17.91 10.18
CA THR A 382 27.50 19.29 10.59
C THR A 382 26.02 19.50 10.89
N ALA A 383 25.72 20.44 11.79
CA ALA A 383 24.35 20.83 12.11
C ALA A 383 23.62 21.55 10.96
N LYS A 384 24.28 21.77 9.81
CA LYS A 384 23.69 22.43 8.65
C LYS A 384 22.99 21.39 7.77
N ALA A 385 21.88 21.80 7.15
CA ALA A 385 21.20 20.98 6.17
C ALA A 385 22.15 20.59 5.02
N ALA A 386 22.10 19.31 4.63
CA ALA A 386 22.88 18.75 3.54
C ALA A 386 22.60 19.51 2.24
N ASN A 387 23.64 19.95 1.51
CA ASN A 387 23.45 20.58 0.20
C ASN A 387 23.27 19.50 -0.87
N VAL A 388 22.02 19.12 -1.13
CA VAL A 388 21.68 17.97 -1.98
C VAL A 388 22.20 18.18 -3.41
N PHE A 389 22.04 19.39 -3.97
CA PHE A 389 22.56 19.70 -5.30
C PHE A 389 24.09 19.57 -5.39
N ALA A 390 24.83 19.95 -4.35
CA ALA A 390 26.28 19.80 -4.33
C ALA A 390 26.71 18.35 -4.25
N ALA A 391 26.00 17.55 -3.45
CA ALA A 391 26.21 16.12 -3.35
C ALA A 391 25.98 15.42 -4.71
N MET A 392 24.83 15.67 -5.35
CA MET A 392 24.47 15.09 -6.67
C MET A 392 25.44 15.49 -7.79
N ARG A 393 26.09 16.65 -7.68
CA ARG A 393 27.13 17.05 -8.66
C ARG A 393 28.41 16.26 -8.55
N ARG A 394 28.73 15.78 -7.34
CA ARG A 394 29.97 15.03 -7.11
C ARG A 394 29.85 13.59 -7.61
N ARG A 395 28.64 13.02 -7.53
CA ARG A 395 28.35 11.63 -7.91
C ARG A 395 26.84 11.37 -7.95
N ASP A 396 26.47 10.26 -8.58
CA ASP A 396 25.13 9.69 -8.46
C ASP A 396 24.92 9.14 -7.04
N ILE A 397 23.70 9.29 -6.52
CA ILE A 397 23.33 8.91 -5.16
C ILE A 397 22.15 7.95 -5.21
N LEU A 398 22.37 6.73 -4.73
CA LEU A 398 21.32 5.74 -4.51
C LEU A 398 20.82 5.86 -3.07
N LEU A 399 19.51 5.97 -2.91
CA LEU A 399 18.83 6.00 -1.61
C LEU A 399 18.01 4.72 -1.45
N HIS A 400 18.10 4.10 -0.28
CA HIS A 400 17.41 2.87 0.06
C HIS A 400 16.42 3.11 1.20
N HIS A 401 15.17 3.40 0.85
CA HIS A 401 14.09 3.51 1.83
C HIS A 401 13.61 2.12 2.29
N PRO A 402 13.21 1.93 3.57
CA PRO A 402 13.05 2.96 4.60
C PRO A 402 14.32 3.27 5.42
N TYR A 403 15.51 2.78 5.04
CA TYR A 403 16.74 2.95 5.81
C TYR A 403 17.34 4.35 5.71
N ASP A 404 17.32 4.91 4.49
CA ASP A 404 17.60 6.32 4.26
C ASP A 404 16.36 7.16 4.56
N SER A 405 16.56 8.29 5.24
CA SER A 405 15.46 9.18 5.60
C SER A 405 14.92 9.91 4.38
N PHE A 406 13.61 9.78 4.13
CA PHE A 406 12.91 10.47 3.06
C PHE A 406 12.92 12.00 3.27
N SER A 407 12.78 12.46 4.53
CA SER A 407 12.74 13.89 4.85
C SER A 407 14.07 14.58 4.55
N THR A 408 15.19 13.97 4.93
CA THR A 408 16.53 14.55 4.72
C THR A 408 17.11 14.27 3.33
N SER A 409 16.36 13.59 2.45
CA SER A 409 16.79 13.25 1.10
C SER A 409 15.85 13.80 0.03
N VAL A 410 14.78 13.07 -0.30
CA VAL A 410 13.84 13.42 -1.38
C VAL A 410 13.07 14.70 -1.06
N GLN A 411 12.56 14.84 0.17
CA GLN A 411 11.85 16.06 0.57
C GLN A 411 12.80 17.25 0.60
N ALA A 412 13.95 17.14 1.27
CA ALA A 412 14.97 18.19 1.32
C ALA A 412 15.47 18.62 -0.08
N PHE A 413 15.54 17.69 -1.05
CA PHE A 413 15.86 18.01 -2.43
C PHE A 413 14.84 18.96 -3.06
N LEU A 414 13.54 18.66 -2.89
CA LEU A 414 12.47 19.49 -3.45
C LEU A 414 12.35 20.83 -2.73
N GLU A 415 12.50 20.88 -1.42
CA GLU A 415 12.54 22.14 -0.66
C GLU A 415 13.72 23.03 -1.08
N GLN A 416 14.91 22.45 -1.30
CA GLN A 416 16.05 23.18 -1.86
C GLN A 416 15.79 23.61 -3.30
N ALA A 417 15.13 22.77 -4.11
CA ALA A 417 14.77 23.14 -5.47
C ALA A 417 13.76 24.30 -5.49
N ALA A 418 12.82 24.32 -4.55
CA ALA A 418 11.81 25.36 -4.38
C ALA A 418 12.38 26.69 -3.89
N SER A 419 13.45 26.67 -3.08
CA SER A 419 14.09 27.87 -2.55
C SER A 419 15.25 28.41 -3.40
N ASP A 420 15.93 27.58 -4.20
CA ASP A 420 17.14 27.99 -4.94
C ASP A 420 16.79 28.90 -6.15
N PRO A 421 17.28 30.15 -6.20
CA PRO A 421 17.03 31.07 -7.32
C PRO A 421 17.59 30.59 -8.67
N LYS A 422 18.54 29.66 -8.67
CA LYS A 422 19.11 29.09 -9.89
C LYS A 422 18.19 28.04 -10.52
N VAL A 423 17.23 27.47 -9.77
CA VAL A 423 16.25 26.53 -10.34
C VAL A 423 15.26 27.29 -11.20
N GLN A 424 14.99 26.79 -12.41
CA GLN A 424 14.08 27.38 -13.38
C GLN A 424 12.78 26.60 -13.51
N ALA A 425 12.86 25.27 -13.41
CA ALA A 425 11.71 24.40 -13.61
C ALA A 425 11.82 23.13 -12.76
N ILE A 426 10.67 22.63 -12.31
CA ILE A 426 10.51 21.35 -11.62
C ILE A 426 9.41 20.57 -12.34
N LYS A 427 9.68 19.33 -12.71
CA LYS A 427 8.69 18.40 -13.29
C LYS A 427 8.64 17.16 -12.42
N GLN A 428 7.46 16.80 -11.94
CA GLN A 428 7.27 15.73 -10.95
C GLN A 428 6.08 14.88 -11.35
N THR A 429 6.23 13.56 -11.29
CA THR A 429 5.07 12.65 -11.27
C THR A 429 4.69 12.35 -9.82
N LEU A 430 3.40 12.47 -9.50
CA LEU A 430 2.84 12.21 -8.20
C LEU A 430 1.87 11.02 -8.30
N TYR A 431 2.23 9.92 -7.66
CA TYR A 431 1.38 8.73 -7.54
C TYR A 431 0.82 8.68 -6.12
N ARG A 432 -0.52 8.79 -5.98
CA ARG A 432 -1.25 8.69 -4.70
C ARG A 432 -0.68 9.58 -3.57
N THR A 433 -0.91 10.89 -3.65
CA THR A 433 -0.50 11.84 -2.59
C THR A 433 -1.59 12.04 -1.55
N SER A 434 -1.23 12.07 -0.26
CA SER A 434 -2.12 12.52 0.82
C SER A 434 -2.40 14.03 0.72
N GLY A 435 -3.49 14.49 1.37
CA GLY A 435 -3.88 15.91 1.40
C GLY A 435 -2.83 16.83 2.03
N ASP A 436 -2.11 16.34 3.05
CA ASP A 436 -1.03 17.07 3.73
C ASP A 436 0.33 16.50 3.33
N SER A 437 0.78 16.79 2.11
CA SER A 437 2.06 16.27 1.61
C SER A 437 3.11 17.39 1.54
N PRO A 438 4.22 17.31 2.30
CA PRO A 438 5.32 18.29 2.23
C PRO A 438 5.91 18.44 0.81
N ILE A 439 5.77 17.41 -0.01
CA ILE A 439 6.16 17.42 -1.42
C ILE A 439 5.27 18.39 -2.22
N VAL A 440 3.95 18.36 -1.98
CA VAL A 440 3.01 19.26 -2.65
C VAL A 440 3.25 20.70 -2.21
N ASP A 441 3.49 20.93 -0.92
CA ASP A 441 3.82 22.26 -0.39
C ASP A 441 5.08 22.84 -1.05
N ALA A 442 6.16 22.06 -1.11
CA ALA A 442 7.40 22.49 -1.77
C ALA A 442 7.20 22.80 -3.28
N LEU A 443 6.32 22.08 -3.98
CA LEU A 443 5.99 22.37 -5.37
C LEU A 443 5.16 23.66 -5.52
N ILE A 444 4.25 23.92 -4.58
CA ILE A 444 3.50 25.19 -4.52
C ILE A 444 4.46 26.35 -4.28
N ASP A 445 5.35 26.25 -3.29
CA ASP A 445 6.36 27.27 -2.98
C ASP A 445 7.25 27.57 -4.19
N ALA A 446 7.66 26.53 -4.94
CA ALA A 446 8.45 26.69 -6.14
C ALA A 446 7.72 27.50 -7.23
N ALA A 447 6.42 27.25 -7.42
CA ALA A 447 5.60 27.98 -8.39
C ALA A 447 5.36 29.43 -7.94
N GLU A 448 5.13 29.67 -6.65
CA GLU A 448 5.02 31.02 -6.09
C GLU A 448 6.33 31.81 -6.23
N ALA A 449 7.48 31.13 -6.15
CA ALA A 449 8.80 31.69 -6.45
C ALA A 449 9.06 31.94 -7.96
N GLY A 450 8.07 31.71 -8.83
CA GLY A 450 8.13 31.99 -10.27
C GLY A 450 8.82 30.90 -11.11
N LYS A 451 8.98 29.69 -10.57
CA LYS A 451 9.56 28.55 -11.30
C LYS A 451 8.48 27.86 -12.15
N GLN A 452 8.88 27.27 -13.27
CA GLN A 452 7.98 26.45 -14.07
C GLN A 452 7.77 25.10 -13.40
N VAL A 453 6.62 24.91 -12.75
CA VAL A 453 6.26 23.65 -12.07
C VAL A 453 5.23 22.89 -12.89
N LEU A 454 5.55 21.64 -13.24
CA LEU A 454 4.64 20.68 -13.87
C LEU A 454 4.52 19.45 -12.98
N ALA A 455 3.31 19.20 -12.45
CA ALA A 455 3.02 18.00 -11.69
C ALA A 455 2.05 17.12 -12.48
N LEU A 456 2.49 15.91 -12.83
CA LEU A 456 1.64 14.88 -13.40
C LEU A 456 1.09 14.03 -12.25
N VAL A 457 -0.22 14.10 -12.02
CA VAL A 457 -0.88 13.32 -10.95
C VAL A 457 -1.59 12.12 -11.57
N GLU A 458 -1.22 10.91 -11.14
CA GLU A 458 -2.01 9.72 -11.45
C GLU A 458 -3.14 9.61 -10.41
N ILE A 459 -4.36 9.89 -10.85
CA ILE A 459 -5.56 9.72 -10.04
C ILE A 459 -6.08 8.31 -10.29
N LYS A 460 -5.88 7.40 -9.32
CA LYS A 460 -6.58 6.11 -9.29
C LYS A 460 -7.38 6.01 -7.99
N PRO A 461 -8.72 5.96 -8.04
CA PRO A 461 -9.52 5.74 -6.85
C PRO A 461 -9.39 4.25 -6.48
N ALA A 462 -8.89 3.98 -5.29
CA ALA A 462 -9.05 2.69 -4.63
C ALA A 462 -9.07 2.85 -3.09
N SER A 463 -8.64 4.00 -2.55
CA SER A 463 -8.65 4.21 -1.09
C SER A 463 -8.58 5.68 -0.63
N MET A 464 -8.83 6.68 -1.49
CA MET A 464 -8.77 8.09 -1.07
C MET A 464 -10.10 8.54 -0.47
N SER A 465 -10.11 8.83 0.82
CA SER A 465 -11.04 9.83 1.37
C SER A 465 -10.80 11.13 0.60
N ARG A 466 -11.87 11.70 0.01
CA ARG A 466 -11.83 12.93 -0.78
C ARG A 466 -10.92 13.99 -0.10
N PRO A 467 -9.98 14.62 -0.82
CA PRO A 467 -9.40 15.86 -0.32
C PRO A 467 -10.54 16.86 -0.14
N THR A 468 -10.64 17.46 1.05
CA THR A 468 -11.51 18.60 1.32
C THR A 468 -11.11 19.73 0.39
N SER A 469 -11.94 20.02 -0.60
CA SER A 469 -11.82 21.22 -1.43
C SER A 469 -12.16 22.44 -0.58
N HIS A 470 -11.22 22.90 0.25
CA HIS A 470 -11.30 24.19 0.93
C HIS A 470 -10.00 24.96 0.65
N GLY A 471 -9.84 25.41 -0.58
CA GLY A 471 -9.03 26.60 -0.87
C GLY A 471 -9.95 27.81 -0.84
N PRO A 472 -9.69 28.86 -0.02
CA PRO A 472 -10.48 30.08 -0.08
C PRO A 472 -10.26 30.72 -1.45
N GLY A 473 -11.35 31.12 -2.10
CA GLY A 473 -11.32 31.87 -3.34
C GLY A 473 -10.45 33.12 -3.18
N ASN A 474 -9.29 33.13 -3.80
CA ASN A 474 -8.53 34.36 -4.00
C ASN A 474 -7.92 34.34 -5.40
N SER A 475 -8.57 35.09 -6.29
CA SER A 475 -8.15 35.35 -7.66
C SER A 475 -6.89 36.22 -7.65
N SER A 476 -5.70 35.61 -7.64
CA SER A 476 -4.39 36.19 -8.06
C SER A 476 -3.16 35.39 -7.58
N ARG A 477 -3.18 34.05 -7.61
CA ARG A 477 -1.97 33.24 -7.36
C ARG A 477 -1.37 32.70 -8.68
N PRO A 478 -0.04 32.68 -8.84
CA PRO A 478 0.59 32.14 -10.05
C PRO A 478 0.26 30.65 -10.21
N ALA A 479 -0.07 30.25 -11.43
CA ALA A 479 -0.64 28.94 -11.72
C ALA A 479 0.42 27.83 -11.69
N CYS A 480 0.35 26.94 -10.69
CA CYS A 480 0.84 25.58 -10.87
C CYS A 480 0.07 24.94 -12.03
N THR A 481 0.77 24.45 -13.06
CA THR A 481 0.09 23.72 -14.13
C THR A 481 -0.05 22.27 -13.68
N TRP A 482 -1.21 21.94 -13.13
CA TRP A 482 -1.59 20.56 -12.84
C TRP A 482 -2.10 19.93 -14.12
N SER A 483 -1.34 18.99 -14.68
CA SER A 483 -1.80 18.22 -15.83
C SER A 483 -2.15 16.82 -15.35
N THR A 484 -3.43 16.48 -15.30
CA THR A 484 -3.88 15.09 -15.29
C THR A 484 -3.61 14.50 -16.67
N ALA A 485 -2.73 13.51 -16.76
CA ALA A 485 -2.57 12.74 -18.00
C ALA A 485 -3.21 11.37 -17.78
N SER A 486 -4.45 11.19 -18.26
CA SER A 486 -4.89 9.89 -18.75
C SER A 486 -4.57 9.88 -20.25
N TRP A 487 -3.37 9.44 -20.61
CA TRP A 487 -3.10 9.04 -21.99
C TRP A 487 -3.41 7.56 -22.08
N ASP A 488 -4.39 7.22 -22.94
CA ASP A 488 -4.80 5.88 -23.37
C ASP A 488 -4.08 4.72 -22.68
N SER A 489 -4.80 4.06 -21.76
CA SER A 489 -4.52 2.68 -21.32
C SER A 489 -3.13 2.37 -20.70
N LYS A 490 -2.26 3.36 -20.48
CA LYS A 490 -0.92 3.16 -19.89
C LYS A 490 -0.81 3.86 -18.53
N PRO A 491 -0.90 3.12 -17.41
CA PRO A 491 -0.63 3.70 -16.09
C PRO A 491 0.81 4.20 -16.02
N THR A 492 1.02 5.37 -15.41
CA THR A 492 2.36 5.95 -15.25
C THR A 492 2.90 5.52 -13.90
N ALA A 493 3.17 4.22 -13.74
CA ALA A 493 3.67 3.64 -12.48
C ALA A 493 5.10 4.08 -12.10
N SER A 494 5.73 4.94 -12.90
CA SER A 494 7.02 5.55 -12.61
C SER A 494 6.84 6.79 -11.75
N SER A 495 7.70 6.98 -10.74
CA SER A 495 7.73 8.19 -9.91
C SER A 495 8.96 9.10 -10.18
N PRO A 496 9.27 9.51 -11.43
CA PRO A 496 10.41 10.39 -11.69
C PRO A 496 10.20 11.83 -11.21
N SER A 497 11.30 12.42 -10.77
CA SER A 497 11.46 13.84 -10.47
C SER A 497 12.53 14.43 -11.37
N TRP A 498 12.28 15.60 -11.95
CA TRP A 498 13.24 16.32 -12.77
C TRP A 498 13.30 17.80 -12.38
N CYS A 499 14.51 18.34 -12.26
CA CYS A 499 14.74 19.73 -11.87
C CYS A 499 15.78 20.37 -12.80
N ALA A 500 15.41 21.45 -13.49
CA ALA A 500 16.32 22.24 -14.31
C ALA A 500 16.86 23.44 -13.53
N ARG A 501 18.19 23.51 -13.41
CA ARG A 501 18.91 24.56 -12.69
C ARG A 501 19.89 25.27 -13.62
N LYS A 502 19.85 26.60 -13.68
CA LYS A 502 20.78 27.46 -14.44
C LYS A 502 22.20 27.39 -13.85
N TRP A 503 23.17 27.31 -14.75
CA TRP A 503 24.60 27.27 -14.42
C TRP A 503 25.31 28.43 -15.09
N THR A 504 25.84 29.37 -14.31
CA THR A 504 26.79 30.37 -14.78
C THR A 504 28.20 29.89 -14.43
N GLY A 505 28.87 29.24 -15.40
CA GLY A 505 30.19 28.63 -15.15
C GLY A 505 30.87 27.92 -16.32
N CYS A 506 30.46 28.17 -17.57
CA CYS A 506 31.27 27.83 -18.75
C CYS A 506 31.26 29.04 -19.68
N GLY A 507 32.25 29.91 -19.52
CA GLY A 507 32.58 30.92 -20.52
C GLY A 507 33.20 30.23 -21.73
N ALA A 508 32.36 29.69 -22.61
CA ALA A 508 32.74 29.45 -23.99
C ALA A 508 32.19 30.64 -24.79
N THR A 509 33.08 31.56 -25.15
CA THR A 509 32.83 32.62 -26.12
C THR A 509 32.36 31.97 -27.43
N ALA A 510 31.05 32.02 -27.68
CA ALA A 510 30.49 31.63 -28.97
C ALA A 510 30.82 32.72 -29.99
N THR A 511 31.88 32.53 -30.77
CA THR A 511 32.13 33.33 -31.96
C THR A 511 31.10 32.95 -33.01
N SER A 512 30.18 33.86 -33.31
CA SER A 512 29.17 33.73 -34.36
C SER A 512 29.84 33.76 -35.73
N ALA A 513 29.70 32.68 -36.52
CA ALA A 513 29.92 32.72 -37.97
C ALA A 513 28.56 32.67 -38.68
N PRO A 514 28.34 33.47 -39.75
CA PRO A 514 27.02 33.64 -40.35
C PRO A 514 26.64 32.46 -41.24
N ALA A 515 25.40 31.99 -41.12
CA ALA A 515 24.82 30.96 -41.97
C ALA A 515 24.46 31.53 -43.35
N THR A 516 25.02 30.95 -44.41
CA THR A 516 24.61 31.22 -45.80
C THR A 516 23.50 30.27 -46.19
N THR A 517 22.37 30.82 -46.59
CA THR A 517 21.17 30.11 -47.05
C THR A 517 21.38 29.59 -48.47
N THR A 518 21.10 28.31 -48.74
CA THR A 518 20.77 27.88 -50.10
C THR A 518 19.78 26.71 -50.06
N ARG A 519 18.62 26.93 -50.68
CA ARG A 519 17.56 25.93 -50.94
C ARG A 519 17.94 25.07 -52.16
N GLY A 520 17.63 23.77 -52.14
CA GLY A 520 17.43 23.02 -53.39
C GLY A 520 17.58 21.48 -53.37
N ARG A 521 16.52 20.77 -52.95
CA ARG A 521 15.97 19.50 -53.53
C ARG A 521 16.84 18.19 -53.55
N PRO A 522 16.25 16.98 -53.79
CA PRO A 522 16.24 15.91 -52.78
C PRO A 522 16.86 14.54 -53.18
N ALA A 523 16.93 13.65 -52.19
CA ALA A 523 17.04 12.18 -52.21
C ALA A 523 18.29 11.54 -52.84
N THR A 524 19.08 10.82 -52.02
CA THR A 524 19.56 9.45 -52.32
C THR A 524 20.25 8.83 -51.11
N THR A 525 19.88 7.59 -50.83
CA THR A 525 20.53 6.61 -49.96
C THR A 525 22.03 6.51 -50.26
N ARG A 526 22.90 6.70 -49.26
CA ARG A 526 24.28 6.19 -49.27
C ARG A 526 24.62 5.60 -47.90
N THR A 527 24.67 4.27 -47.91
CA THR A 527 25.47 3.44 -47.01
C THR A 527 26.91 3.97 -46.94
N TRP A 528 27.43 4.12 -45.73
CA TRP A 528 28.87 4.22 -45.47
C TRP A 528 29.23 3.19 -44.42
N ALA A 529 30.02 2.21 -44.86
CA ALA A 529 30.71 1.27 -44.00
C ALA A 529 31.89 1.99 -43.31
N CYS A 530 32.07 1.74 -42.01
CA CYS A 530 33.32 1.99 -41.32
C CYS A 530 33.71 0.74 -40.53
N SER A 531 34.83 0.13 -40.94
CA SER A 531 35.55 -0.91 -40.22
C SER A 531 36.18 -0.37 -38.92
N PRO A 532 36.47 -1.22 -37.93
CA PRO A 532 36.74 -0.80 -36.55
C PRO A 532 38.24 -0.54 -36.29
N PRO A 533 38.60 0.26 -35.27
CA PRO A 533 39.94 0.20 -34.71
C PRO A 533 40.01 -0.95 -33.69
N THR A 534 40.88 -1.90 -34.00
CA THR A 534 41.51 -2.84 -33.07
C THR A 534 42.10 -2.13 -31.86
N SER A 535 41.84 -2.62 -30.64
CA SER A 535 42.90 -3.10 -29.73
C SER A 535 42.40 -3.51 -28.34
N ARG A 536 42.78 -4.76 -27.99
CA ARG A 536 43.15 -5.29 -26.66
C ARG A 536 42.29 -4.92 -25.46
N TRP A 537 41.41 -5.84 -25.05
CA TRP A 537 41.32 -6.40 -23.68
C TRP A 537 40.58 -7.74 -23.76
N ALA A 538 41.29 -8.81 -24.12
CA ALA A 538 40.81 -10.18 -24.06
C ALA A 538 41.92 -11.05 -23.47
N ARG A 539 41.90 -11.20 -22.15
CA ARG A 539 42.51 -12.32 -21.42
C ARG A 539 42.05 -12.25 -19.97
N ILE A 540 41.08 -13.10 -19.65
CA ILE A 540 40.86 -13.86 -18.41
C ILE A 540 39.40 -14.34 -18.50
N CYS A 541 39.15 -15.62 -18.17
CA CYS A 541 37.91 -16.41 -18.32
C CYS A 541 37.81 -17.30 -19.57
N ARG A 542 38.74 -18.26 -19.67
CA ARG A 542 38.45 -19.61 -20.19
C ARG A 542 39.04 -20.64 -19.22
N SER A 543 38.21 -21.15 -18.32
CA SER A 543 38.36 -22.48 -17.72
C SER A 543 37.02 -22.88 -17.10
N CYS A 544 36.59 -24.11 -17.35
CA CYS A 544 35.32 -24.74 -16.93
C CYS A 544 34.07 -24.47 -17.80
N SER A 545 34.09 -24.99 -19.03
CA SER A 545 32.90 -25.63 -19.60
C SER A 545 33.33 -26.77 -20.53
N THR A 546 33.38 -28.00 -20.01
CA THR A 546 33.40 -29.21 -20.84
C THR A 546 32.80 -30.36 -20.03
N SER A 547 31.95 -31.15 -20.69
CA SER A 547 31.05 -32.20 -20.17
C SER A 547 29.69 -31.62 -19.76
N CYS A 548 28.55 -31.93 -20.38
CA CYS A 548 28.15 -33.23 -20.88
C CYS A 548 27.14 -33.13 -22.04
N ARG A 549 27.24 -34.13 -22.92
CA ARG A 549 26.54 -34.30 -24.20
C ARG A 549 25.17 -34.94 -23.97
N ALA A 550 24.14 -34.41 -24.62
CA ALA A 550 22.80 -34.97 -24.64
C ALA A 550 22.73 -36.32 -25.39
N THR A 551 21.97 -37.28 -24.85
CA THR A 551 21.38 -38.40 -25.62
C THR A 551 19.90 -38.55 -25.22
N ARG A 552 19.01 -38.45 -26.21
CA ARG A 552 17.57 -38.72 -26.11
C ARG A 552 17.29 -40.21 -26.35
N ARG A 553 16.41 -40.84 -25.56
CA ARG A 553 15.24 -41.64 -25.99
C ARG A 553 14.44 -42.18 -24.78
N SER A 554 13.11 -42.23 -24.91
CA SER A 554 12.09 -42.65 -23.92
C SER A 554 11.59 -44.10 -24.24
N PRO A 555 10.48 -44.64 -23.68
CA PRO A 555 9.89 -44.60 -22.33
C PRO A 555 9.51 -46.03 -21.82
N ARG A 556 9.14 -46.24 -20.54
CA ARG A 556 8.06 -47.18 -20.12
C ARG A 556 7.76 -47.18 -18.60
N SER A 557 6.45 -47.26 -18.36
CA SER A 557 5.60 -47.49 -17.19
C SER A 557 6.10 -48.26 -15.95
N SER A 558 5.50 -47.87 -14.81
CA SER A 558 4.89 -48.67 -13.70
C SER A 558 5.53 -48.57 -12.31
N GLY A 559 4.66 -48.36 -11.30
CA GLY A 559 4.73 -49.07 -10.01
C GLY A 559 5.45 -48.41 -8.82
N SER A 560 4.68 -47.74 -7.95
CA SER A 560 4.68 -47.80 -6.47
C SER A 560 5.98 -47.78 -5.61
N SER A 561 5.91 -46.91 -4.59
CA SER A 561 6.39 -47.03 -3.20
C SER A 561 7.69 -46.31 -2.76
N TRP A 562 7.48 -45.39 -1.79
CA TRP A 562 8.30 -45.01 -0.63
C TRP A 562 9.82 -45.28 -0.62
N ARG A 563 10.63 -44.20 -0.41
CA ARG A 563 11.54 -44.05 0.75
C ARG A 563 12.31 -42.72 0.74
N HIS A 564 12.51 -42.20 1.96
CA HIS A 564 13.39 -41.10 2.33
C HIS A 564 14.86 -41.31 1.90
N ALA A 565 15.55 -40.21 1.55
CA ALA A 565 16.97 -40.05 1.84
C ALA A 565 17.35 -38.56 1.95
N ARG A 566 17.98 -38.22 3.08
CA ARG A 566 18.68 -36.96 3.37
C ARG A 566 20.04 -36.96 2.66
N CYS A 567 20.52 -35.79 2.26
CA CYS A 567 21.94 -35.38 2.21
C CYS A 567 21.95 -33.84 2.29
N ALA A 568 22.39 -33.20 3.38
CA ALA A 568 23.75 -33.09 3.93
C ALA A 568 24.67 -32.19 3.09
N ARG A 569 25.26 -31.23 3.81
CA ARG A 569 26.04 -30.07 3.39
C ARG A 569 27.30 -30.45 2.61
N GLY A 570 27.68 -29.55 1.70
CA GLY A 570 29.02 -29.32 1.17
C GLY A 570 29.17 -27.84 0.92
#